data_AF-A0A7V3QKQ0-F1
#
_entry.id   AF-A0A7V3QKQ0-F1
#
_cell.length_a   1.000
_cell.length_b   1.000
_cell.length_c   1.000
_cell.angle_alpha   90.00
_cell.angle_beta   90.00
_cell.angle_gamma   90.00
#
_symmetry.space_group_name_H-M   'P 1'
#
loop_
_entity.id
_entity.type
_entity.pdbx_description
1 polymer ?
#
loop_
_entity_poly.entity_id
_entity_poly.type
_entity_poly.pdbx_seq_one_letter_code
_entity_poly.pdbx_strand_id
1 'polypeptide(L)' 'MNNVSQRINRIVGQLRGVEKMVKNNRSCEEILQQINAVKKAIDGLSKEILVSDICRIIPKEKTEEVKKIVERAISL' A
#
# COMPACT_ATOMS: atom_id res chain seq x y z
N MET A 1 5.72 -12.96 6.43
CA MET A 1 4.38 -13.11 5.81
C MET A 1 3.22 -12.83 6.78
N ASN A 2 3.34 -13.06 8.10
CA ASN A 2 2.28 -12.71 9.08
C ASN A 2 1.85 -11.22 9.10
N ASN A 3 2.66 -10.31 8.55
CA ASN A 3 2.34 -8.88 8.45
C ASN A 3 1.44 -8.53 7.25
N VAL A 4 1.52 -9.27 6.13
CA VAL A 4 0.77 -8.97 4.89
C VAL A 4 -0.73 -9.03 5.12
N SER A 5 -1.22 -10.10 5.76
CA SER A 5 -2.66 -10.23 6.08
C SER A 5 -3.15 -9.11 7.01
N GLN A 6 -2.33 -8.68 7.97
CA GLN A 6 -2.68 -7.56 8.86
C GLN A 6 -2.75 -6.22 8.09
N ARG A 7 -1.89 -6.02 7.09
CA ARG A 7 -1.94 -4.82 6.24
C ARG A 7 -3.16 -4.84 5.31
N ILE A 8 -3.49 -5.99 4.72
CA ILE A 8 -4.71 -6.17 3.93
C ILE A 8 -5.94 -5.85 4.77
N ASN A 9 -6.03 -6.41 5.99
CA ASN A 9 -7.16 -6.15 6.89
C ASN A 9 -7.30 -4.65 7.23
N ARG A 10 -6.17 -3.95 7.41
CA ARG A 10 -6.17 -2.48 7.60
C ARG A 10 -6.70 -1.75 6.38
N ILE A 11 -6.24 -2.09 5.17
CA ILE A 11 -6.70 -1.49 3.91
C ILE A 11 -8.21 -1.72 3.70
N VAL A 12 -8.69 -2.93 3.95
CA VAL A 12 -10.12 -3.27 3.92
C VAL A 12 -10.91 -2.43 4.92
N GLY A 13 -10.38 -2.23 6.13
CA GLY A 13 -10.95 -1.34 7.15
C GLY A 13 -11.05 0.11 6.68
N GLN A 14 -10.01 0.63 6.01
CA GLN A 14 -10.03 1.97 5.42
C GLN A 14 -11.09 2.11 4.34
N LEU A 15 -11.21 1.14 3.43
CA LEU A 15 -12.25 1.12 2.39
C LEU A 15 -13.67 1.11 2.97
N ARG A 16 -13.91 0.30 4.02
CA ARG A 16 -15.18 0.34 4.76
C ARG A 16 -15.42 1.69 5.42
N GLY A 17 -14.37 2.37 5.87
CA GLY A 17 -14.43 3.74 6.37
C GLY A 17 -14.90 4.72 5.29
N VAL A 18 -14.30 4.66 4.11
CA VAL A 18 -14.69 5.47 2.93
C VAL A 18 -16.16 5.22 2.58
N GLU A 19 -16.61 3.96 2.54
CA GLU A 19 -18.02 3.62 2.27
C GLU A 19 -18.97 4.29 3.27
N LYS A 20 -18.64 4.27 4.57
CA LYS A 20 -19.42 4.96 5.61
C LYS A 20 -19.42 6.48 5.42
N MET A 21 -18.29 7.07 5.02
CA MET A 21 -18.21 8.51 4.77
C MET A 21 -19.13 8.94 3.63
N VAL A 22 -19.19 8.15 2.56
CA VAL A 22 -20.13 8.37 1.43
C VAL A 22 -21.57 8.27 1.91
N LYS A 23 -21.93 7.20 2.64
CA LYS A 23 -23.29 7.00 3.18
C LYS A 23 -23.73 8.12 4.12
N ASN A 24 -22.79 8.71 4.85
CA ASN A 24 -23.04 9.79 5.80
C ASN A 24 -22.90 11.20 5.16
N ASN A 25 -22.80 11.30 3.83
CA ASN A 25 -22.66 12.58 3.11
C ASN A 25 -21.53 13.47 3.64
N ARG A 26 -20.38 12.88 3.99
CA ARG A 26 -19.14 13.64 4.31
C ARG A 26 -18.68 14.46 3.10
N SER A 27 -17.82 15.45 3.32
CA SER A 27 -17.36 16.31 2.24
C SER A 27 -16.54 15.52 1.20
N CYS A 28 -16.61 15.96 -0.06
CA CYS A 28 -15.83 15.34 -1.14
C CYS A 28 -14.32 15.41 -0.85
N GLU A 29 -13.84 16.50 -0.24
CA GLU A 29 -12.44 16.68 0.14
C GLU A 29 -11.99 15.64 1.18
N GLU A 30 -12.78 15.42 2.25
CA GLU A 30 -12.49 14.41 3.27
C GLU A 30 -12.46 13.00 2.65
N ILE A 31 -13.41 12.69 1.77
CA ILE A 31 -13.48 11.39 1.08
C ILE A 31 -12.26 11.18 0.19
N LEU A 32 -11.88 12.18 -0.62
CA LEU A 32 -10.70 12.12 -1.49
C LEU A 32 -9.41 11.97 -0.68
N GLN A 33 -9.30 12.64 0.47
CA GLN A 33 -8.17 12.48 1.37
C GLN A 33 -8.05 11.03 1.88
N GLN A 34 -9.15 10.40 2.26
CA GLN A 34 -9.13 9.00 2.71
C GLN A 34 -8.86 8.02 1.57
N ILE A 35 -9.38 8.26 0.37
CA ILE A 35 -9.05 7.47 -0.83
C ILE A 35 -7.54 7.55 -1.10
N ASN A 36 -6.93 8.73 -1.02
CA ASN A 36 -5.48 8.90 -1.17
C ASN A 36 -4.69 8.15 -0.08
N ALA A 37 -5.20 8.09 1.15
CA ALA A 37 -4.59 7.30 2.21
C ALA A 37 -4.66 5.79 1.91
N VAL A 38 -5.80 5.30 1.37
CA VAL A 38 -5.95 3.91 0.93
C VAL A 38 -4.98 3.59 -0.21
N LYS A 39 -4.88 4.46 -1.23
CA LYS A 39 -3.95 4.30 -2.35
C LYS A 39 -2.51 4.12 -1.83
N LYS A 40 -2.03 5.03 -0.98
CA LYS A 40 -0.69 4.95 -0.38
C LYS A 40 -0.46 3.66 0.41
N ALA A 41 -1.48 3.16 1.11
CA ALA A 41 -1.39 1.90 1.84
C ALA A 41 -1.25 0.69 0.90
N ILE A 42 -1.97 0.69 -0.23
CA ILE A 42 -1.88 -0.32 -1.29
C ILE A 42 -0.52 -0.26 -1.99
N ASP A 43 -0.02 0.93 -2.31
CA ASP A 43 1.30 1.14 -2.91
C ASP A 43 2.40 0.57 -2.01
N GLY A 44 2.35 0.89 -0.72
CA GLY A 44 3.28 0.34 0.27
C GLY A 44 3.18 -1.18 0.41
N LEU A 45 1.99 -1.77 0.24
CA LEU A 45 1.82 -3.23 0.28
C LEU A 45 2.42 -3.88 -0.97
N SER A 46 2.19 -3.29 -2.14
CA SER A 46 2.74 -3.74 -3.41
C SER A 46 4.27 -3.72 -3.40
N LYS A 47 4.87 -2.65 -2.85
CA LYS A 47 6.32 -2.55 -2.63
C LYS A 47 6.86 -3.68 -1.76
N GLU A 48 6.22 -3.94 -0.62
CA GLU A 48 6.66 -4.99 0.32
C GLU A 48 6.64 -6.37 -0.34
N ILE A 49 5.56 -6.70 -1.06
CA ILE A 49 5.41 -7.99 -1.76
C ILE A 49 6.47 -8.11 -2.86
N LEU A 50 6.62 -7.10 -3.71
CA LEU A 50 7.55 -7.13 -4.83
C LEU A 50 9.02 -7.23 -4.37
N VAL A 51 9.42 -6.42 -3.37
CA VAL A 51 10.77 -6.50 -2.80
C VAL A 51 11.00 -7.87 -2.19
N SER A 52 10.03 -8.41 -1.43
CA SER A 52 10.17 -9.73 -0.82
C SER A 52 10.33 -10.85 -1.86
N ASP A 53 9.69 -10.73 -3.01
CA ASP A 53 9.78 -11.74 -4.07
C ASP A 53 11.11 -11.63 -4.82
N ILE A 54 11.49 -10.43 -5.27
CA ILE A 54 12.75 -10.22 -6.00
C ILE A 54 13.97 -10.55 -5.11
N CYS A 55 13.94 -10.20 -3.82
CA CYS A 55 15.04 -10.48 -2.90
C CYS A 55 15.28 -11.98 -2.65
N ARG A 56 14.34 -12.86 -3.03
CA ARG A 56 14.54 -14.33 -2.97
C ARG A 56 15.42 -14.88 -4.09
N ILE A 57 15.52 -14.17 -5.21
CA ILE A 57 16.15 -14.67 -6.44
C ILE A 57 17.43 -13.92 -6.84
N ILE A 58 17.72 -12.78 -6.20
CA ILE A 58 18.91 -11.97 -6.49
C ILE A 58 20.05 -12.22 -5.48
N PRO A 59 21.31 -11.94 -5.86
CA PRO A 59 22.42 -11.85 -4.92
C PRO A 59 22.15 -10.80 -3.83
N LYS A 60 22.59 -11.08 -2.60
CA LYS A 60 22.30 -10.21 -1.44
C LYS A 60 22.79 -8.79 -1.63
N GLU A 61 23.90 -8.61 -2.34
CA GLU A 61 24.55 -7.33 -2.62
C GLU A 61 23.66 -6.39 -3.46
N LYS A 62 22.72 -6.96 -4.24
CA LYS A 62 21.77 -6.19 -5.08
C LYS A 62 20.48 -5.79 -4.37
N THR A 63 20.26 -6.24 -3.14
CA THR A 63 19.01 -6.02 -2.39
C THR A 63 18.66 -4.54 -2.25
N GLU A 64 19.63 -3.71 -1.87
CA GLU A 64 19.40 -2.27 -1.65
C GLU A 64 19.19 -1.50 -2.96
N GLU A 65 19.82 -1.94 -4.05
CA GLU A 65 19.58 -1.36 -5.38
C GLU A 65 18.14 -1.62 -5.83
N VAL A 66 17.68 -2.87 -5.70
CA VAL A 66 16.32 -3.26 -6.07
C VAL A 66 15.27 -2.53 -5.25
N LYS A 67 15.46 -2.41 -3.93
CA LYS A 67 14.53 -1.63 -3.07
C LYS A 67 14.34 -0.20 -3.59
N LYS A 68 15.42 0.51 -3.94
CA LYS A 68 15.35 1.87 -4.48
C LYS A 68 14.67 1.95 -5.85
N ILE A 69 14.82 0.92 -6.69
CA ILE A 69 14.12 0.85 -7.99
C ILE A 69 12.62 0.68 -7.76
N VAL A 70 12.23 -0.26 -6.90
CA VAL A 70 10.83 -0.54 -6.56
C VAL A 70 10.16 0.67 -5.90
N GLU A 71 10.86 1.36 -5.01
CA GLU A 71 10.38 2.59 -4.38
C GLU A 71 10.04 3.69 -5.40
N ARG A 72 10.87 3.87 -6.43
CA ARG A 72 10.61 4.84 -7.51
C ARG A 72 9.44 4.43 -8.40
N ALA A 73 9.32 3.14 -8.72
CA ALA A 73 8.30 2.64 -9.65
C ALA A 73 6.88 2.66 -9.08
N ILE A 74 6.70 2.43 -7.78
CA ILE A 74 5.39 2.32 -7.14
C ILE A 74 4.94 3.64 -6.47
N SER A 75 5.69 4.74 -6.60
CA SER A 75 5.33 6.05 -6.00
C SER A 75 4.56 6.99 -6.94
N LEU A 76 3.78 6.47 -7.89
CA LEU A 76 2.96 7.26 -8.84
C LEU A 76 1.46 7.21 -8.49
#